data_AF-A0A6A6MPZ6-F1
#
_entry.id   AF-A0A6A6MPZ6-F1
#
_cell.length_a   1.000
_cell.length_b   1.000
_cell.length_c   1.000
_cell.angle_alpha   90.00
_cell.angle_beta   90.00
_cell.angle_gamma   90.00
#
_symmetry.space_group_name_H-M   'P 1'
#
loop_
_entity.id
_entity.type
_entity.pdbx_description
1 polymer ?
#
loop_
_entity_poly.entity_id
_entity_poly.type
_entity_poly.pdbx_seq_one_letter_code
_entity_poly.pdbx_strand_id
1 'polypeptide(L)'
;MSIPKELEQVMKLRGGSVLGKKTILKSDHFPGCQNKRLTPQIDGAPNYRQADSLPVHGVAIPTVEGIRNVLKHIGAQKDGKQAQVLWFNLREEPVVYINGRPFVLRDVERPFSNLEYTGINRSRVEQMEARLKEDILMEAARYGNKILVTDELPDGQMVDQWEPVSCDSVKTPLEA
;
A
#
# COMPACT_ATOMS: atom_id res chain seq x y z
N MET A 1 -15.73 14.37 24.90
CA MET A 1 -14.74 13.58 24.14
C MET A 1 -14.29 14.40 22.95
N SER A 2 -13.09 15.01 23.00
CA SER A 2 -12.58 15.88 21.93
C SER A 2 -11.30 15.31 21.35
N ILE A 3 -11.45 14.37 20.42
CA ILE A 3 -10.38 13.89 19.55
C ILE A 3 -10.17 14.74 18.24
N PRO A 4 -10.94 15.78 17.86
CA PRO A 4 -10.72 16.42 16.55
C PRO A 4 -9.49 17.32 16.36
N LYS A 5 -8.74 17.71 17.42
CA LYS A 5 -7.64 18.70 17.27
C LYS A 5 -6.24 18.08 17.11
N GLU A 6 -6.04 16.84 17.54
CA GLU A 6 -4.71 16.19 17.53
C GLU A 6 -4.34 15.65 16.14
N LEU A 7 -5.28 15.07 15.39
CA LEU A 7 -4.99 14.39 14.11
C LEU A 7 -4.55 15.35 13.00
N GLU A 8 -5.27 16.45 12.82
CA GLU A 8 -4.84 17.51 11.88
C GLU A 8 -3.48 18.09 12.27
N GLN A 9 -3.20 18.16 13.58
CA GLN A 9 -1.93 18.69 14.06
C GLN A 9 -0.78 17.71 13.73
N VAL A 10 -0.98 16.40 13.84
CA VAL A 10 -0.02 15.39 13.37
C VAL A 10 0.30 15.62 11.89
N MET A 11 -0.72 15.72 11.03
CA MET A 11 -0.55 15.95 9.58
C MET A 11 0.18 17.26 9.24
N LYS A 12 -0.02 18.31 10.05
CA LYS A 12 0.66 19.62 9.92
C LYS A 12 2.10 19.60 10.42
N LEU A 13 2.42 18.72 11.38
CA LEU A 13 3.73 18.60 12.01
C LEU A 13 4.63 17.53 11.36
N ARG A 14 4.12 16.75 10.40
CA ARG A 14 4.91 15.81 9.59
C ARG A 14 6.15 16.51 9.04
N GLY A 15 7.29 15.86 9.21
CA GLY A 15 8.60 16.41 8.86
C GLY A 15 9.50 15.39 8.19
N GLY A 16 8.93 14.30 7.68
CA GLY A 16 9.65 13.31 6.88
C GLY A 16 10.09 13.88 5.54
N SER A 17 11.08 13.22 4.93
CA SER A 17 11.59 13.60 3.61
C SER A 17 10.62 13.28 2.47
N VAL A 18 9.75 12.29 2.68
CA VAL A 18 8.66 11.86 1.78
C VAL A 18 7.31 12.00 2.51
N LEU A 19 7.21 11.54 3.76
CA LEU A 19 6.03 11.75 4.62
C LEU A 19 6.05 13.17 5.20
N GLY A 20 5.76 14.14 4.34
CA GLY A 20 5.85 15.56 4.63
C GLY A 20 4.54 16.19 5.15
N LYS A 21 4.59 17.49 5.42
CA LYS A 21 3.41 18.29 5.78
C LYS A 21 2.31 18.17 4.72
N LYS A 22 1.05 18.25 5.16
CA LYS A 22 -0.14 18.17 4.29
C LYS A 22 -0.27 16.84 3.51
N THR A 23 0.44 15.80 3.93
CA THR A 23 0.31 14.47 3.33
C THR A 23 -0.38 13.50 4.28
N ILE A 24 -1.09 12.52 3.71
CA ILE A 24 -1.71 11.40 4.43
C ILE A 24 -1.16 10.08 3.91
N LEU A 25 -1.21 9.04 4.76
CA LEU A 25 -0.98 7.65 4.35
C LEU A 25 -2.34 7.00 4.14
N LYS A 26 -2.80 6.98 2.90
CA LYS A 26 -4.12 6.42 2.56
C LYS A 26 -3.99 4.92 2.30
N SER A 27 -4.91 4.12 2.84
CA SER A 27 -5.00 2.71 2.45
C SER A 27 -5.31 2.61 0.96
N ASP A 28 -4.42 1.93 0.26
CA ASP A 28 -4.50 1.73 -1.17
C ASP A 28 -5.47 0.59 -1.49
N HIS A 29 -5.61 -0.37 -0.59
CA HIS A 29 -6.64 -1.41 -0.64
C HIS A 29 -7.91 -0.94 0.07
N PHE A 30 -8.99 -0.68 -0.67
CA PHE A 30 -10.24 -0.12 -0.16
C PHE A 30 -11.47 -0.95 -0.61
N PRO A 31 -12.63 -0.87 0.06
CA PRO A 31 -13.78 -1.73 -0.25
C PRO A 31 -14.25 -1.69 -1.72
N GLY A 32 -14.09 -0.54 -2.38
CA GLY A 32 -14.46 -0.35 -3.79
C GLY A 32 -13.42 -0.84 -4.81
N CYS A 33 -12.25 -1.33 -4.38
CA CYS A 33 -11.17 -1.70 -5.31
C CYS A 33 -11.44 -3.01 -6.09
N GLN A 34 -12.41 -3.82 -5.66
CA GLN A 34 -12.74 -5.10 -6.27
C GLN A 34 -13.94 -5.00 -7.22
N ASN A 35 -13.71 -5.30 -8.50
CA ASN A 35 -14.78 -5.57 -9.46
C ASN A 35 -15.35 -6.97 -9.22
N LYS A 36 -16.51 -7.03 -8.56
CA LYS A 36 -17.20 -8.27 -8.17
C LYS A 36 -17.63 -9.15 -9.35
N ARG A 37 -17.58 -8.65 -10.59
CA ARG A 37 -17.89 -9.42 -11.81
C ARG A 37 -16.73 -10.25 -12.33
N LEU A 38 -15.51 -9.99 -11.85
CA LEU A 38 -14.33 -10.76 -12.26
C LEU A 38 -14.24 -12.07 -11.47
N THR A 39 -13.92 -13.14 -12.18
CA THR A 39 -13.64 -14.46 -11.63
C THR A 39 -12.32 -14.99 -12.21
N PRO A 40 -11.49 -15.69 -11.40
CA PRO A 40 -11.69 -16.00 -9.98
C PRO A 40 -11.47 -14.78 -9.08
N GLN A 41 -12.05 -14.83 -7.87
CA GLN A 41 -11.75 -13.88 -6.81
C GLN A 41 -10.67 -14.48 -5.91
N ILE A 42 -9.58 -13.74 -5.69
CA ILE A 42 -8.48 -14.15 -4.83
C ILE A 42 -8.45 -13.19 -3.64
N ASP A 43 -8.53 -13.75 -2.43
CA ASP A 43 -8.55 -12.95 -1.21
C ASP A 43 -7.27 -12.10 -1.08
N GLY A 44 -7.45 -10.82 -0.75
CA GLY A 44 -6.38 -9.83 -0.71
C GLY A 44 -5.77 -9.43 -2.06
N ALA A 45 -6.25 -9.97 -3.18
CA ALA A 45 -5.71 -9.75 -4.53
C ALA A 45 -6.77 -9.24 -5.52
N PRO A 46 -7.14 -7.95 -5.44
CA PRO A 46 -8.22 -7.40 -6.21
C PRO A 46 -8.05 -7.49 -7.73
N ASN A 47 -9.15 -7.62 -8.45
CA ASN A 47 -9.21 -7.60 -9.92
C ASN A 47 -8.23 -8.56 -10.63
N TYR A 48 -7.92 -9.69 -9.99
CA TYR A 48 -7.09 -10.74 -10.57
C TYR A 48 -7.65 -11.18 -11.94
N ARG A 49 -6.74 -11.41 -12.88
CA ARG A 49 -7.04 -11.88 -14.24
C ARG A 49 -5.85 -12.63 -14.82
N GLN A 50 -6.13 -13.55 -15.74
CA GLN A 50 -5.14 -14.22 -16.58
C GLN A 50 -5.37 -13.83 -18.04
N ALA A 51 -4.30 -13.60 -18.78
CA ALA A 51 -4.37 -13.33 -20.21
C ALA A 51 -4.56 -14.65 -20.98
N ASP A 52 -5.80 -14.95 -21.36
CA ASP A 52 -6.20 -16.14 -22.12
C ASP A 52 -5.47 -17.41 -21.66
N SER A 53 -4.75 -18.08 -22.56
CA SER A 53 -3.96 -19.28 -22.29
C SER A 53 -2.48 -19.00 -21.95
N LEU A 54 -2.09 -17.72 -21.85
CA LEU A 54 -0.71 -17.34 -21.55
C LEU A 54 -0.43 -17.39 -20.05
N PRO A 55 0.82 -17.66 -19.64
CA PRO A 55 1.26 -17.59 -18.24
C PRO A 55 1.48 -16.13 -17.81
N VAL A 56 0.54 -15.24 -18.13
CA VAL A 56 0.59 -13.82 -17.83
C VAL A 56 -0.63 -13.49 -16.98
N HIS A 57 -0.36 -12.99 -15.78
CA HIS A 57 -1.36 -12.73 -14.75
C HIS A 57 -1.29 -11.26 -14.33
N GLY A 58 -2.43 -10.68 -13.99
CA GLY A 58 -2.53 -9.31 -13.49
C GLY A 58 -3.41 -9.24 -12.25
N VAL A 59 -3.07 -8.34 -11.33
CA VAL A 59 -3.79 -8.07 -10.09
C VAL A 59 -3.69 -6.57 -9.78
N ALA A 60 -4.66 -6.03 -9.08
CA ALA A 60 -4.65 -4.65 -8.61
C ALA A 60 -4.35 -4.62 -7.11
N ILE A 61 -3.39 -3.78 -6.69
CA ILE A 61 -3.18 -3.33 -5.30
C ILE A 61 -3.29 -4.44 -4.23
N PRO A 62 -2.56 -5.56 -4.40
CA PRO A 62 -2.70 -6.69 -3.51
C PRO A 62 -2.10 -6.40 -2.13
N THR A 63 -2.70 -6.99 -1.10
CA THR A 63 -2.05 -7.15 0.21
C THR A 63 -0.90 -8.16 0.09
N VAL A 64 -0.01 -8.20 1.07
CA VAL A 64 1.06 -9.20 1.11
C VAL A 64 0.50 -10.63 1.09
N GLU A 65 -0.60 -10.87 1.82
CA GLU A 65 -1.29 -12.16 1.77
C GLU A 65 -1.94 -12.42 0.41
N GLY A 66 -2.48 -11.39 -0.24
CA GLY A 66 -2.97 -11.45 -1.61
C GLY A 66 -1.92 -11.90 -2.61
N ILE A 67 -0.68 -11.40 -2.49
CA ILE A 67 0.45 -11.85 -3.33
C ILE A 67 0.67 -13.36 -3.14
N ARG A 68 0.71 -13.84 -1.88
CA ARG A 68 0.87 -15.28 -1.59
C ARG A 68 -0.28 -16.12 -2.15
N ASN A 69 -1.50 -15.64 -2.02
CA ASN A 69 -2.69 -16.29 -2.55
C ASN A 69 -2.65 -16.39 -4.08
N VAL A 70 -2.17 -15.34 -4.78
CA VAL A 70 -1.94 -15.37 -6.23
C VAL A 70 -0.89 -16.40 -6.59
N LEU A 71 0.27 -16.40 -5.92
CA LEU A 71 1.34 -17.38 -6.18
C LEU A 71 0.88 -18.83 -5.98
N LYS A 72 0.07 -19.08 -4.94
CA LYS A 72 -0.56 -20.38 -4.71
C LYS A 72 -1.56 -20.73 -5.82
N HIS A 73 -2.40 -19.78 -6.21
CA HIS A 73 -3.41 -19.98 -7.25
C HIS A 73 -2.81 -20.35 -8.61
N ILE A 74 -1.71 -19.69 -9.01
CA ILE A 74 -1.02 -19.99 -10.27
C ILE A 74 -0.13 -21.25 -10.21
N GLY A 75 -0.08 -21.92 -9.04
CA GLY A 75 0.72 -23.12 -8.87
C GLY A 75 2.22 -22.87 -8.85
N ALA A 76 2.67 -21.73 -8.32
CA ALA A 76 4.09 -21.38 -8.27
C ALA A 76 4.94 -22.42 -7.51
N GLN A 77 4.32 -23.16 -6.58
CA GLN A 77 4.92 -24.30 -5.91
C GLN A 77 3.89 -25.42 -5.86
N LYS A 78 4.04 -26.41 -6.75
CA LYS A 78 3.11 -27.56 -6.84
C LYS A 78 3.90 -28.85 -7.09
N ASP A 79 3.54 -29.91 -6.37
CA ASP A 79 4.10 -31.27 -6.54
C ASP A 79 5.64 -31.33 -6.49
N GLY A 80 6.25 -30.53 -5.60
CA GLY A 80 7.71 -30.43 -5.46
C GLY A 80 8.42 -29.68 -6.60
N LYS A 81 7.69 -29.18 -7.60
CA LYS A 81 8.20 -28.33 -8.67
C LYS A 81 7.94 -26.86 -8.34
N GLN A 82 8.99 -26.05 -8.43
CA GLN A 82 8.93 -24.61 -8.27
C GLN A 82 8.93 -23.94 -9.65
N ALA A 83 7.89 -23.19 -9.96
CA ALA A 83 7.86 -22.37 -11.16
C ALA A 83 8.65 -21.09 -10.90
N GLN A 84 9.40 -20.63 -11.91
CA GLN A 84 10.01 -19.31 -11.86
C GLN A 84 8.91 -18.26 -12.13
N VAL A 85 8.63 -17.42 -11.14
CA VAL A 85 7.66 -16.34 -11.25
C VAL A 85 8.39 -15.01 -11.25
N LEU A 86 8.08 -14.16 -12.22
CA LEU A 86 8.51 -12.76 -12.24
C LEU A 86 7.33 -11.89 -11.81
N TRP A 87 7.53 -11.11 -10.75
CA TRP A 87 6.53 -10.19 -10.23
C TRP A 87 6.91 -8.75 -10.60
N PHE A 88 6.14 -8.14 -11.49
CA PHE A 88 6.37 -6.76 -11.92
C PHE A 88 5.43 -5.81 -11.21
N ASN A 89 5.98 -4.86 -10.46
CA ASN A 89 5.24 -3.69 -9.99
C ASN A 89 5.39 -2.57 -11.03
N LEU A 90 4.27 -2.09 -11.56
CA LEU A 90 4.23 -1.06 -12.60
C LEU A 90 3.92 0.34 -12.07
N ARG A 91 3.93 0.54 -10.75
CA ARG A 91 3.59 1.83 -10.14
C ARG A 91 4.75 2.81 -10.22
N GLU A 92 4.42 4.05 -10.60
CA GLU A 92 5.33 5.19 -10.59
C GLU A 92 5.27 5.99 -9.27
N GLU A 93 4.28 5.72 -8.43
CA GLU A 93 4.16 6.30 -7.08
C GLU A 93 4.71 5.34 -6.02
N PRO A 94 5.30 5.87 -4.92
CA PRO A 94 5.82 5.02 -3.85
C PRO A 94 4.68 4.32 -3.10
N VAL A 95 4.86 3.03 -2.86
CA VAL A 95 3.97 2.21 -2.02
C VAL A 95 4.72 1.76 -0.78
N VAL A 96 4.00 1.62 0.33
CA VAL A 96 4.53 0.98 1.53
C VAL A 96 3.50 0.00 2.08
N TYR A 97 3.97 -1.14 2.56
CA TYR A 97 3.16 -2.13 3.26
C TYR A 97 3.28 -1.91 4.76
N ILE A 98 2.16 -1.76 5.46
CA ILE A 98 2.10 -1.70 6.92
C ILE A 98 1.19 -2.84 7.39
N ASN A 99 1.71 -3.75 8.21
CA ASN A 99 1.01 -4.97 8.65
C ASN A 99 0.43 -5.78 7.47
N GLY A 100 1.14 -5.78 6.34
CA GLY A 100 0.75 -6.49 5.12
C GLY A 100 -0.30 -5.78 4.25
N ARG A 101 -0.83 -4.62 4.67
CA ARG A 101 -1.75 -3.78 3.88
C ARG A 101 -0.98 -2.72 3.10
N PRO A 102 -1.31 -2.45 1.82
CA PRO A 102 -0.65 -1.43 1.02
C PRO A 102 -1.20 -0.02 1.34
N PHE A 103 -0.30 0.95 1.45
CA PHE A 103 -0.58 2.36 1.67
C PHE A 103 0.17 3.22 0.64
N VAL A 104 -0.46 4.35 0.29
CA VAL A 104 0.09 5.35 -0.62
C VAL A 104 0.07 6.74 0.00
N LEU A 105 0.98 7.58 -0.47
CA LEU A 105 1.02 8.98 -0.09
C LEU A 105 0.01 9.79 -0.90
N ARG A 106 -0.79 10.62 -0.21
CA ARG A 106 -1.77 11.52 -0.84
C ARG A 106 -1.69 12.91 -0.22
N ASP A 107 -2.07 13.91 -0.99
CA ASP A 107 -2.30 15.26 -0.45
C ASP A 107 -3.61 15.28 0.35
N VAL A 108 -3.59 15.90 1.53
CA VAL A 108 -4.76 16.00 2.42
C VAL A 108 -5.94 16.75 1.78
N GLU A 109 -5.67 17.72 0.91
CA GLU A 109 -6.68 18.50 0.19
C GLU A 109 -7.20 17.75 -1.06
N ARG A 110 -6.45 16.76 -1.56
CA ARG A 110 -6.79 15.95 -2.75
C ARG A 110 -6.52 14.46 -2.53
N PRO A 111 -7.21 13.80 -1.56
CA PRO A 111 -6.88 12.43 -1.14
C PRO A 111 -7.16 11.34 -2.19
N PHE A 112 -7.95 11.66 -3.22
CA PHE A 112 -8.31 10.75 -4.31
C PHE A 112 -7.46 10.95 -5.58
N SER A 113 -6.57 11.96 -5.60
CA SER A 113 -5.70 12.23 -6.74
C SER A 113 -4.36 11.54 -6.56
N ASN A 114 -3.89 10.87 -7.61
CA ASN A 114 -2.55 10.31 -7.62
C ASN A 114 -1.50 11.44 -7.56
N LEU A 115 -0.39 11.18 -6.86
CA LEU A 115 0.79 12.03 -6.96
C LEU A 115 1.53 11.63 -8.24
N GLU A 116 1.57 12.52 -9.21
CA GLU A 116 2.20 12.26 -10.51
C GLU A 116 3.68 12.64 -10.49
N TYR A 117 4.55 11.67 -10.81
CA TYR A 117 5.98 11.86 -10.99
C TYR A 117 6.37 11.46 -12.41
N THR A 118 6.00 12.28 -13.39
CA THR A 118 6.21 12.00 -14.82
C THR A 118 7.69 11.69 -15.13
N GLY A 119 7.94 10.51 -15.70
CA GLY A 119 9.28 10.06 -16.09
C GLY A 119 10.17 9.62 -14.94
N ILE A 120 9.61 9.30 -13.77
CA ILE A 120 10.38 8.75 -12.65
C ILE A 120 10.95 7.38 -13.02
N ASN A 121 12.22 7.16 -12.68
CA ASN A 121 12.86 5.87 -12.89
C ASN A 121 12.75 4.97 -11.66
N ARG A 122 12.93 3.67 -11.86
CA ARG A 122 12.91 2.64 -10.80
C ARG A 122 13.71 3.04 -9.56
N SER A 123 14.97 3.44 -9.75
CA SER A 123 15.87 3.73 -8.63
C SER A 123 15.36 4.88 -7.74
N ARG A 124 14.66 5.85 -8.33
CA ARG A 124 14.10 6.99 -7.61
C ARG A 124 12.82 6.60 -6.87
N VAL A 125 11.94 5.77 -7.45
CA VAL A 125 10.77 5.24 -6.75
C VAL A 125 11.20 4.41 -5.54
N GLU A 126 12.12 3.45 -5.73
CA GLU A 126 12.61 2.58 -4.65
C GLU A 126 13.28 3.40 -3.52
N GLN A 127 14.02 4.46 -3.85
CA GLN A 127 14.57 5.37 -2.85
C GLN A 127 13.48 6.15 -2.09
N MET A 128 12.41 6.56 -2.77
CA MET A 128 11.28 7.22 -2.12
C MET A 128 10.53 6.25 -1.19
N GLU A 129 10.37 5.00 -1.57
CA GLU A 129 9.76 3.95 -0.73
C GLU A 129 10.61 3.67 0.52
N ALA A 130 11.93 3.55 0.36
CA ALA A 130 12.85 3.37 1.49
C ALA A 130 12.78 4.54 2.48
N ARG A 131 12.82 5.78 1.98
CA ARG A 131 12.68 6.99 2.82
C ARG A 131 11.30 7.11 3.45
N LEU A 132 10.25 6.73 2.74
CA LEU A 132 8.89 6.71 3.28
C LEU A 132 8.79 5.73 4.46
N LYS A 133 9.39 4.54 4.35
CA LYS A 133 9.50 3.58 5.45
C LYS A 133 10.25 4.17 6.64
N GLU A 134 11.39 4.83 6.41
CA GLU A 134 12.15 5.50 7.49
C GLU A 134 11.32 6.60 8.16
N ASP A 135 10.66 7.45 7.38
CA ASP A 135 9.81 8.52 7.90
C ASP A 135 8.66 7.98 8.76
N ILE A 136 8.02 6.88 8.34
CA ILE A 136 6.96 6.20 9.10
C ILE A 136 7.48 5.74 10.46
N LEU A 137 8.63 5.06 10.49
CA LEU A 137 9.22 4.55 11.73
C LEU A 137 9.63 5.71 12.66
N MET A 138 10.21 6.78 12.12
CA MET A 138 10.59 7.98 12.87
C MET A 138 9.40 8.76 13.42
N GLU A 139 8.31 8.90 12.65
CA GLU A 139 7.07 9.52 13.12
C GLU A 139 6.43 8.66 14.21
N ALA A 140 6.32 7.35 13.97
CA ALA A 140 5.68 6.44 14.91
C ALA A 140 6.37 6.35 16.27
N ALA A 141 7.71 6.44 16.31
CA ALA A 141 8.47 6.50 17.57
C ALA A 141 8.03 7.68 18.47
N ARG A 142 7.52 8.78 17.90
CA ARG A 142 7.01 9.95 18.64
C ARG A 142 5.60 9.75 19.18
N TYR A 143 4.86 8.82 18.60
CA TYR A 143 3.44 8.55 18.89
C TYR A 143 3.22 7.16 19.48
N GLY A 144 4.20 6.64 20.23
CA GLY A 144 4.07 5.37 20.94
C GLY A 144 3.99 4.16 20.01
N ASN A 145 4.83 4.14 18.97
CA ASN A 145 4.88 3.09 17.93
C ASN A 145 3.59 2.95 17.14
N LYS A 146 2.94 4.09 16.85
CA LYS A 146 1.74 4.16 15.99
C LYS A 146 1.90 5.22 14.94
N ILE A 147 1.41 4.95 13.74
CA ILE A 147 1.37 5.91 12.63
C ILE A 147 -0.07 6.25 12.30
N LEU A 148 -0.33 7.51 11.95
CA LEU A 148 -1.64 7.92 11.50
C LEU A 148 -1.85 7.56 10.03
N VAL A 149 -2.84 6.72 9.76
CA VAL A 149 -3.27 6.31 8.42
C VAL A 149 -4.73 6.68 8.18
N THR A 150 -5.13 6.75 6.92
CA THR A 150 -6.49 7.11 6.52
C THR A 150 -7.09 5.99 5.68
N ASP A 151 -8.22 5.45 6.13
CA ASP A 151 -9.01 4.46 5.41
C ASP A 151 -10.19 5.11 4.68
N GLU A 152 -10.64 4.45 3.61
CA GLU A 152 -11.86 4.81 2.89
C GLU A 152 -12.95 3.79 3.22
N LEU A 153 -14.06 4.29 3.76
CA LEU A 153 -15.24 3.48 4.07
C LEU A 153 -16.06 3.19 2.78
N PRO A 154 -16.96 2.19 2.80
CA PRO A 154 -17.78 1.87 1.63
C PRO A 154 -18.67 3.00 1.10
N ASP A 155 -18.98 4.00 1.93
CA ASP A 155 -19.73 5.21 1.57
C ASP A 155 -18.84 6.33 1.01
N GLY A 156 -17.53 6.09 0.90
CA GLY A 156 -16.53 7.05 0.43
C GLY A 156 -16.01 7.99 1.52
N GLN A 157 -16.45 7.84 2.77
CA GLN A 157 -15.93 8.64 3.88
C GLN A 157 -14.49 8.25 4.20
N MET A 158 -13.63 9.26 4.41
CA MET A 158 -12.26 9.08 4.86
C MET A 158 -12.22 9.07 6.39
N VAL A 159 -11.55 8.08 6.98
CA VAL A 159 -11.42 7.91 8.44
C VAL A 159 -9.96 7.74 8.82
N ASP A 160 -9.49 8.61 9.70
CA ASP A 160 -8.14 8.52 10.25
C ASP A 160 -8.09 7.56 11.44
N GLN A 161 -7.06 6.73 11.50
CA GLN A 161 -6.83 5.79 12.57
C GLN A 161 -5.34 5.62 12.89
N TRP A 162 -5.06 5.27 14.14
CA TRP A 162 -3.71 4.95 14.60
C TRP A 162 -3.39 3.49 14.33
N GLU A 163 -2.47 3.25 13.40
CA GLU A 163 -1.99 1.92 13.04
C GLU A 163 -0.71 1.58 13.84
N PRO A 164 -0.67 0.47 14.60
CA PRO A 164 0.55 0.03 15.29
C PRO A 164 1.64 -0.34 14.30
N VAL A 165 2.88 0.07 14.57
CA VAL A 165 4.03 -0.26 13.71
C VAL A 165 5.26 -0.69 14.50
N SER A 166 6.05 -1.55 13.88
CA SER A 166 7.39 -1.97 14.28
C SER A 166 8.30 -1.99 13.05
N CYS A 167 9.60 -2.21 13.24
CA CYS A 167 10.54 -2.32 12.12
C CYS A 167 10.18 -3.47 11.16
N ASP A 168 9.55 -4.53 11.65
CA ASP A 168 9.17 -5.70 10.84
C ASP A 168 7.80 -5.53 10.15
N SER A 169 6.96 -4.62 10.66
CA SER A 169 5.62 -4.42 10.13
C SER A 169 5.58 -3.50 8.91
N VAL A 170 6.62 -2.68 8.71
CA VAL A 170 6.70 -1.71 7.61
C VAL A 170 7.67 -2.24 6.55
N LYS A 171 7.18 -2.45 5.33
CA LYS A 171 7.95 -3.01 4.22
C LYS A 171 7.77 -2.19 2.94
N THR A 172 8.85 -2.02 2.19
CA THR A 172 8.78 -1.59 0.79
C THR A 172 8.25 -2.74 -0.09
N PRO A 173 7.78 -2.49 -1.32
CA PRO A 173 7.37 -3.54 -2.25
C PRO A 173 8.47 -4.55 -2.57
N LEU A 174 9.75 -4.15 -2.48
CA LEU A 174 10.88 -5.05 -2.69
C LEU A 174 11.10 -6.03 -1.52
N GLU A 175 10.67 -5.66 -0.31
CA GLU A 175 10.83 -6.46 0.92
C GLU A 175 9.61 -7.33 1.26
N ALA A 176 8.45 -7.02 0.67
CA ALA A 176 7.13 -7.57 0.99
C ALA A 176 6.93 -8.98 0.41
#